data_AF-A0A4Q3IFW1-F1
#
_entry.id   AF-A0A4Q3IFW1-F1
#
_cell.length_a   1.000
_cell.length_b   1.000
_cell.length_c   1.000
_cell.angle_alpha   90.00
_cell.angle_beta   90.00
_cell.angle_gamma   90.00
#
_symmetry.space_group_name_H-M   'P 1'
#
loop_
_entity.id
_entity.type
_entity.pdbx_description
1 polymer ?
#
loop_
_entity_poly.entity_id
_entity_poly.type
_entity_poly.pdbx_seq_one_letter_code
_entity_poly.pdbx_strand_id
1 'polypeptide(L)'
;LSMAMGAFLAGVLLSTSTFRHQLEADIEPFRGLLLGLFFLAVGMSLDLAVVAENWALIALSVPGYMLTKGVAIYLIARGLKASHADALERAVLMAQGGEFAFVLYTTAAATGLIDGPTNAIFTATAIISMVLTPFTMIVMGRLAPRRRQLSLEGIERPDGLTGSILVIGFGRFGQISSQPLIAKGHKISIIDNDTDMIRAAEQFGMKVYYGDGTRLDVLRAAGAADAEIILICVDHKEAATRIAGLVKSEFPVSKVFVRAFDRGHAIELVKLNVDFQIRELFESALALGARALAEMGSDAAEVDDLIGAVRERDRQRFAAQIVGGISAGRDLLLSNAEDQARESGTVPAHPGT
;
A
#
# COMPACT_ATOMS: atom_id res chain seq x y z
N LEU A 1 13.60 -32.55 -13.86
CA LEU A 1 12.67 -31.40 -13.85
C LEU A 1 12.71 -30.75 -15.23
N SER A 2 11.58 -30.30 -15.79
CA SER A 2 11.62 -29.52 -17.02
C SER A 2 12.40 -28.22 -16.78
N MET A 3 13.01 -27.67 -17.83
CA MET A 3 13.74 -26.39 -17.76
C MET A 3 12.89 -25.27 -17.10
N ALA A 4 11.59 -25.23 -17.43
CA ALA A 4 10.63 -24.30 -16.85
C ALA A 4 10.37 -24.53 -15.35
N MET A 5 10.24 -25.78 -14.91
CA MET A 5 10.09 -26.09 -13.49
C MET A 5 11.36 -25.78 -12.68
N GLY A 6 12.55 -26.01 -13.27
CA GLY A 6 13.82 -25.64 -12.65
C GLY A 6 13.95 -24.13 -12.46
N ALA A 7 13.61 -23.35 -13.49
CA ALA A 7 13.58 -21.89 -13.41
C ALA A 7 12.56 -21.36 -12.39
N PHE A 8 11.36 -21.96 -12.33
CA PHE A 8 10.33 -21.61 -11.35
C PHE A 8 10.80 -21.89 -9.91
N LEU A 9 11.36 -23.08 -9.66
CA LEU A 9 11.84 -23.45 -8.33
C LEU A 9 13.01 -22.54 -7.88
N ALA A 10 13.93 -22.22 -8.79
CA ALA A 10 14.99 -21.25 -8.53
C ALA A 10 14.43 -19.88 -8.17
N GLY A 11 13.43 -19.38 -8.91
CA GLY A 11 12.75 -18.12 -8.60
C GLY A 11 12.08 -18.12 -7.22
N VAL A 12 11.39 -19.19 -6.84
CA VAL A 12 10.76 -19.32 -5.53
C VAL A 12 11.80 -19.34 -4.41
N LEU A 13 12.87 -20.13 -4.55
CA LEU A 13 13.95 -20.19 -3.56
C LEU A 13 14.68 -18.85 -3.40
N LEU A 14 14.89 -18.13 -4.51
CA LEU A 14 15.50 -16.80 -4.50
C LEU A 14 14.56 -15.75 -3.89
N SER A 15 13.24 -15.88 -4.07
CA SER A 15 12.26 -14.96 -3.47
C SER A 15 12.24 -15.03 -1.93
N THR A 16 12.62 -16.18 -1.36
CA THR A 16 12.75 -16.39 0.09
C THR A 16 14.13 -16.05 0.65
N SER A 17 15.08 -15.64 -0.20
CA SER A 17 16.45 -15.31 0.19
C SER A 17 16.56 -13.90 0.79
N THR A 18 17.52 -13.70 1.68
CA THR A 18 17.92 -12.38 2.20
C THR A 18 18.39 -11.42 1.10
N PHE A 19 18.76 -11.95 -0.07
CA PHE A 19 19.20 -11.18 -1.24
C PHE A 19 18.07 -10.79 -2.20
N ARG A 20 16.79 -11.04 -1.87
CA ARG A 20 15.66 -10.79 -2.77
C ARG A 20 15.64 -9.38 -3.39
N HIS A 21 16.01 -8.36 -2.60
CA HIS A 21 15.96 -6.97 -3.03
C HIS A 21 17.07 -6.60 -4.01
N GLN A 22 18.25 -7.23 -3.87
CA GLN A 22 19.35 -7.04 -4.81
C GLN A 22 19.05 -7.76 -6.14
N LEU A 23 18.56 -8.99 -6.06
CA LEU A 23 18.12 -9.75 -7.24
C LEU A 23 16.96 -9.08 -7.99
N GLU A 24 16.00 -8.49 -7.27
CA GLU A 24 14.91 -7.72 -7.86
C GLU A 24 15.44 -6.52 -8.64
N ALA A 25 16.36 -5.75 -8.04
CA ALA A 25 17.02 -4.62 -8.69
C ALA A 25 17.87 -5.02 -9.91
N ASP A 26 18.49 -6.20 -9.88
CA ASP A 26 19.31 -6.70 -10.98
C ASP A 26 18.48 -7.25 -12.16
N ILE A 27 17.28 -7.79 -11.89
CA ILE A 27 16.38 -8.36 -12.91
C ILE A 27 15.45 -7.29 -13.49
N GLU A 28 15.11 -6.24 -12.73
CA GLU A 28 14.20 -5.16 -13.14
C GLU A 28 14.53 -4.56 -14.52
N PRO A 29 15.80 -4.26 -14.87
CA PRO A 29 16.18 -3.77 -16.20
C PRO A 29 15.87 -4.75 -17.34
N PHE A 30 15.92 -6.06 -17.07
CA PHE A 30 15.68 -7.11 -18.06
C PHE A 30 14.21 -7.51 -18.15
N ARG A 31 13.38 -7.16 -17.17
CA ARG A 31 11.97 -7.57 -17.10
C ARG A 31 11.20 -7.20 -18.37
N GLY A 32 11.38 -5.98 -18.86
CA GLY A 32 10.73 -5.53 -20.11
C GLY A 32 11.21 -6.30 -21.34
N LEU A 33 12.52 -6.60 -21.42
CA LEU A 33 13.12 -7.35 -22.53
C LEU A 33 12.68 -8.81 -22.53
N LEU A 34 12.64 -9.45 -21.36
CA LEU A 34 12.14 -10.82 -21.19
C LEU A 34 10.65 -10.93 -21.51
N LEU A 35 9.84 -9.95 -21.09
CA LEU A 35 8.42 -9.89 -21.44
C LEU A 35 8.21 -9.71 -22.95
N GLY A 36 9.01 -8.84 -23.58
CA GLY A 36 9.00 -8.65 -25.03
C GLY A 36 9.38 -9.93 -25.79
N LEU A 37 10.44 -10.62 -25.35
CA LEU A 37 10.86 -11.90 -25.93
C LEU A 37 9.81 -12.99 -25.73
N PHE A 38 9.16 -13.04 -24.58
CA PHE A 38 8.06 -13.97 -24.30
C PHE A 38 6.89 -13.75 -25.27
N PHE A 39 6.41 -12.52 -25.42
CA PHE A 39 5.30 -12.24 -26.34
C PHE A 39 5.67 -12.47 -27.80
N LEU A 40 6.92 -12.22 -28.20
CA LEU A 40 7.41 -12.54 -29.53
C LEU A 40 7.45 -14.06 -29.77
N ALA A 41 7.99 -14.83 -28.83
CA ALA A 41 8.04 -16.29 -28.92
C ALA A 41 6.64 -16.91 -28.96
N VAL A 42 5.73 -16.42 -28.12
CA VAL A 42 4.33 -16.85 -28.08
C VAL A 42 3.57 -16.43 -29.34
N GLY A 43 3.85 -15.24 -29.90
CA GLY A 43 3.29 -14.81 -31.18
C GLY A 43 3.73 -15.70 -32.34
N MET A 44 5.00 -16.15 -32.34
CA MET A 44 5.52 -17.07 -33.36
C MET A 44 5.00 -18.50 -33.21
N SER A 45 4.54 -18.91 -32.03
CA SER A 45 3.94 -20.23 -31.81
C SER A 45 2.46 -20.31 -32.21
N LEU A 46 1.85 -19.17 -32.55
CA LEU A 46 0.48 -19.10 -33.02
C LEU A 46 0.40 -19.47 -34.52
N ASP A 47 -0.18 -20.63 -34.80
CA ASP A 47 -0.47 -21.07 -36.18
C ASP A 47 -1.79 -20.44 -36.67
N LEU A 48 -1.69 -19.42 -37.53
CA LEU A 48 -2.85 -18.72 -38.07
C LEU A 48 -3.72 -19.60 -38.99
N ALA A 49 -3.16 -20.63 -39.62
CA ALA A 49 -3.94 -21.54 -40.46
C ALA A 49 -4.87 -22.39 -39.57
N VAL A 50 -4.34 -22.94 -38.48
CA VAL A 50 -5.15 -23.71 -37.51
C VAL A 50 -6.21 -22.82 -36.85
N VAL A 51 -5.88 -21.56 -36.54
CA VAL A 51 -6.85 -20.59 -36.00
C VAL A 51 -7.97 -20.30 -37.00
N ALA A 52 -7.63 -20.11 -38.28
CA ALA A 52 -8.61 -19.84 -39.32
C ALA A 52 -9.52 -21.05 -39.59
N GLU A 53 -8.98 -22.27 -39.52
CA GLU A 53 -9.77 -23.50 -39.69
C GLU A 53 -10.67 -23.79 -38.49
N ASN A 54 -10.22 -23.49 -37.27
CA ASN A 54 -10.92 -23.80 -36.01
C ASN A 54 -11.53 -22.57 -35.33
N TRP A 55 -11.74 -21.48 -36.09
CA TRP A 55 -12.13 -20.18 -35.54
C TRP A 55 -13.40 -20.26 -34.67
N ALA A 56 -14.36 -21.09 -35.06
CA ALA A 56 -15.62 -21.24 -34.32
C ALA A 56 -15.41 -21.90 -32.96
N LEU A 57 -14.55 -22.92 -32.89
CA LEU A 57 -14.22 -23.61 -31.64
C LEU A 57 -13.47 -22.65 -30.70
N ILE A 58 -12.52 -21.90 -31.22
CA ILE A 58 -11.74 -20.92 -30.45
C ILE A 58 -12.63 -19.78 -29.95
N ALA A 59 -13.50 -19.24 -30.82
CA ALA A 59 -14.43 -18.16 -30.48
C ALA A 59 -15.41 -18.55 -29.36
N LEU A 60 -15.75 -19.83 -29.23
CA LEU A 60 -16.56 -20.34 -28.12
C LEU A 60 -15.71 -20.66 -26.87
N SER A 61 -14.54 -21.29 -27.07
CA SER A 61 -13.68 -21.77 -25.99
C SER A 61 -13.10 -20.64 -25.16
N VAL A 62 -12.68 -19.54 -25.79
CA VAL A 62 -12.09 -18.39 -25.10
C VAL A 62 -13.05 -17.78 -24.08
N PRO A 63 -14.26 -17.28 -24.45
CA PRO A 63 -15.19 -16.73 -23.47
C PRO A 63 -15.69 -17.79 -22.49
N GLY A 64 -15.91 -19.03 -22.94
CA GLY A 64 -16.36 -20.12 -22.06
C GLY A 64 -15.38 -20.39 -20.91
N TYR A 65 -14.09 -20.52 -21.23
CA TYR A 65 -13.02 -20.68 -20.25
C TYR A 65 -12.89 -19.45 -19.33
N MET A 66 -12.85 -18.24 -19.90
CA MET A 66 -12.70 -17.00 -19.14
C MET A 66 -13.86 -16.79 -18.17
N LEU A 67 -15.10 -17.05 -18.60
CA LEU A 67 -16.29 -16.96 -17.75
C LEU A 67 -16.25 -18.00 -16.63
N THR A 68 -15.95 -19.26 -16.96
CA THR A 68 -15.89 -20.34 -15.96
C THR A 68 -14.86 -20.04 -14.88
N LYS A 69 -13.65 -19.65 -15.28
CA LYS A 69 -12.58 -19.27 -14.36
C LYS A 69 -12.93 -18.00 -13.57
N GLY A 70 -13.47 -16.99 -14.24
CA GLY A 70 -13.90 -15.74 -13.61
C GLY A 70 -14.97 -15.96 -12.53
N VAL A 71 -15.99 -16.78 -12.82
CA VAL A 71 -17.04 -17.15 -11.86
C VAL A 71 -16.44 -17.89 -10.66
N ALA A 72 -15.56 -18.86 -10.87
CA ALA A 72 -14.89 -19.57 -9.78
C ALA A 72 -14.11 -18.61 -8.86
N ILE A 73 -13.33 -17.70 -9.45
CA ILE A 73 -12.56 -16.70 -8.70
C ILE A 73 -13.46 -15.73 -7.95
N TYR A 74 -14.55 -15.27 -8.57
CA TYR A 74 -15.53 -14.41 -7.94
C TYR A 74 -16.15 -15.08 -6.71
N LEU A 75 -16.60 -16.33 -6.84
CA LEU A 75 -17.20 -17.09 -5.73
C LEU A 75 -16.21 -17.29 -4.59
N ILE A 76 -14.95 -17.61 -4.88
CA ILE A 76 -13.89 -17.74 -3.87
C ILE A 76 -13.65 -16.40 -3.16
N ALA A 77 -13.52 -15.30 -3.91
CA ALA A 77 -13.30 -13.97 -3.34
C ALA A 77 -14.46 -13.54 -2.43
N ARG A 78 -15.70 -13.89 -2.81
CA ARG A 78 -16.89 -13.66 -1.98
C ARG A 78 -16.91 -14.53 -0.73
N GLY A 79 -16.49 -15.79 -0.82
CA GLY A 79 -16.31 -16.68 0.34
C GLY A 79 -15.30 -16.13 1.35
N LEU A 80 -14.27 -15.44 0.86
CA LEU A 80 -13.26 -14.74 1.67
C LEU A 80 -13.70 -13.34 2.13
N LYS A 81 -14.99 -13.00 2.02
CA LYS A 81 -15.59 -11.73 2.45
C LYS A 81 -15.06 -10.47 1.72
N ALA A 82 -14.52 -10.61 0.50
CA ALA A 82 -14.16 -9.44 -0.32
C ALA A 82 -15.41 -8.68 -0.78
N SER A 83 -15.30 -7.36 -0.99
CA SER A 83 -16.39 -6.56 -1.55
C SER A 83 -16.76 -7.03 -2.97
N HIS A 84 -17.97 -6.72 -3.45
CA HIS A 84 -18.36 -7.09 -4.82
C HIS A 84 -17.44 -6.48 -5.88
N ALA A 85 -16.98 -5.25 -5.64
CA ALA A 85 -16.06 -4.57 -6.52
C ALA A 85 -14.71 -5.30 -6.59
N ASP A 86 -14.11 -5.61 -5.43
CA ASP A 86 -12.82 -6.31 -5.37
C ASP A 86 -12.92 -7.72 -5.96
N ALA A 87 -14.02 -8.42 -5.71
CA ALA A 87 -14.26 -9.76 -6.22
C ALA A 87 -14.39 -9.75 -7.76
N LEU A 88 -15.10 -8.77 -8.32
CA LEU A 88 -15.26 -8.62 -9.77
C LEU A 88 -13.94 -8.22 -10.45
N GLU A 89 -13.21 -7.28 -9.86
CA GLU A 89 -11.89 -6.83 -10.36
C GLU A 89 -10.91 -8.02 -10.42
N ARG A 90 -10.82 -8.81 -9.35
CA ARG A 90 -10.00 -10.04 -9.32
C ARG A 90 -10.45 -11.06 -10.35
N ALA A 91 -11.77 -11.26 -10.50
CA ALA A 91 -12.32 -12.21 -11.47
C ALA A 91 -11.94 -11.86 -12.90
N VAL A 92 -11.99 -10.57 -13.28
CA VAL A 92 -11.64 -10.10 -14.63
C VAL A 92 -10.13 -10.14 -14.87
N LEU A 93 -9.33 -9.65 -13.92
CA LEU A 93 -7.86 -9.64 -14.03
C LEU A 93 -7.26 -11.05 -14.16
N MET A 94 -7.85 -12.02 -13.46
CA MET A 94 -7.34 -13.39 -13.41
C MET A 94 -8.04 -14.34 -14.38
N ALA A 95 -9.03 -13.88 -15.15
CA ALA A 95 -9.78 -14.74 -16.09
C ALA A 95 -8.94 -15.29 -17.25
N GLN A 96 -7.85 -14.61 -17.62
CA GLN A 96 -7.01 -15.01 -18.75
C GLN A 96 -6.20 -16.30 -18.50
N GLY A 97 -5.70 -16.89 -19.58
CA GLY A 97 -4.74 -17.99 -19.54
C GLY A 97 -3.47 -17.60 -18.77
N GLY A 98 -2.93 -18.51 -17.97
CA GLY A 98 -1.63 -18.30 -17.34
C GLY A 98 -0.50 -18.67 -18.30
N GLU A 99 0.64 -17.99 -18.21
CA GLU A 99 1.82 -18.26 -19.05
C GLU A 99 2.34 -19.69 -18.91
N PHE A 100 2.13 -20.32 -17.75
CA PHE A 100 2.49 -21.70 -17.51
C PHE A 100 1.73 -22.71 -18.38
N ALA A 101 0.60 -22.30 -18.94
CA ALA A 101 -0.20 -23.13 -19.85
C ALA A 101 0.60 -23.52 -21.11
N PHE A 102 1.42 -22.62 -21.65
CA PHE A 102 2.25 -22.88 -22.83
C PHE A 102 3.23 -24.04 -22.60
N VAL A 103 3.88 -24.06 -21.43
CA VAL A 103 4.80 -25.15 -21.06
C VAL A 103 4.05 -26.47 -20.88
N LEU A 104 2.88 -26.43 -20.24
CA LEU A 104 2.06 -27.63 -20.01
C LEU A 104 1.55 -28.24 -21.32
N TYR A 105 1.00 -27.42 -22.23
CA TYR A 105 0.46 -27.93 -23.49
C TYR A 105 1.56 -28.47 -24.40
N THR A 106 2.69 -27.76 -24.52
CA THR A 106 3.84 -28.24 -25.31
C THR A 106 4.42 -29.53 -24.75
N THR A 107 4.48 -29.68 -23.42
CA THR A 107 4.91 -30.94 -22.79
C THR A 107 3.91 -32.06 -23.06
N ALA A 108 2.61 -31.80 -22.94
CA ALA A 108 1.56 -32.79 -23.22
C ALA A 108 1.57 -33.24 -24.69
N ALA A 109 1.86 -32.32 -25.63
CA ALA A 109 2.03 -32.66 -27.04
C ALA A 109 3.29 -33.50 -27.27
N ALA A 110 4.39 -33.14 -26.62
CA ALA A 110 5.66 -33.88 -26.72
C ALA A 110 5.58 -35.31 -26.16
N THR A 111 4.73 -35.54 -25.15
CA THR A 111 4.46 -36.88 -24.61
C THR A 111 3.38 -37.66 -25.35
N GLY A 112 2.76 -37.06 -26.38
CA GLY A 112 1.69 -37.68 -27.17
C GLY A 112 0.33 -37.75 -26.44
N LEU A 113 0.15 -37.03 -25.33
CA LEU A 113 -1.13 -36.95 -24.62
C LEU A 113 -2.17 -36.14 -25.41
N ILE A 114 -1.71 -35.14 -26.16
CA ILE A 114 -2.51 -34.36 -27.09
C ILE A 114 -1.81 -34.33 -28.46
N ASP A 115 -2.57 -34.19 -29.53
CA ASP A 115 -2.04 -34.05 -30.88
C ASP A 115 -1.64 -32.58 -31.19
N GLY A 116 -0.89 -32.40 -32.28
CA GLY A 116 -0.41 -31.09 -32.73
C GLY A 116 -1.54 -30.06 -32.92
N PRO A 117 -2.64 -30.40 -33.62
CA PRO A 117 -3.78 -29.51 -33.78
C PRO A 117 -4.42 -29.08 -32.45
N THR A 118 -4.61 -29.99 -31.50
CA THR A 118 -5.18 -29.64 -30.18
C THR A 118 -4.25 -28.71 -29.40
N ASN A 119 -2.93 -28.95 -29.44
CA ASN A 119 -1.95 -28.07 -28.83
C ASN A 119 -1.97 -26.65 -29.43
N ALA A 120 -2.13 -26.54 -30.75
CA ALA A 120 -2.26 -25.25 -31.44
C ALA A 120 -3.56 -24.53 -31.03
N ILE A 121 -4.69 -25.25 -30.91
CA ILE A 121 -5.97 -24.68 -30.45
C ILE A 121 -5.88 -24.18 -29.00
N PHE A 122 -5.26 -24.94 -28.09
CA PHE A 122 -5.10 -24.54 -26.69
C PHE A 122 -4.16 -23.35 -26.53
N THR A 123 -3.05 -23.35 -27.25
CA THR A 123 -2.11 -22.22 -27.33
C THR A 123 -2.82 -20.96 -27.85
N ALA A 124 -3.56 -21.08 -28.96
CA ALA A 124 -4.33 -19.97 -29.52
C ALA A 124 -5.39 -19.43 -28.55
N THR A 125 -6.11 -20.32 -27.87
CA THR A 125 -7.11 -19.95 -26.85
C THR A 125 -6.48 -19.15 -25.71
N ALA A 126 -5.32 -19.57 -25.20
CA ALA A 126 -4.58 -18.84 -24.17
C ALA A 126 -4.13 -17.46 -24.65
N ILE A 127 -3.54 -17.36 -25.85
CA ILE A 127 -3.08 -16.09 -26.44
C ILE A 127 -4.23 -15.12 -26.64
N ILE A 128 -5.31 -15.56 -27.28
CA ILE A 128 -6.47 -14.71 -27.55
C ILE A 128 -7.11 -14.26 -26.23
N SER A 129 -7.14 -15.10 -25.20
CA SER A 129 -7.62 -14.69 -23.87
C SER A 129 -6.79 -13.53 -23.29
N MET A 130 -5.46 -13.56 -23.42
CA MET A 130 -4.57 -12.49 -22.95
C MET A 130 -4.78 -11.19 -23.75
N VAL A 131 -4.98 -11.31 -25.07
CA VAL A 131 -5.30 -10.17 -25.94
C VAL A 131 -6.67 -9.57 -25.58
N LEU A 132 -7.64 -10.37 -25.18
CA LEU A 132 -8.99 -9.90 -24.81
C LEU A 132 -9.04 -9.28 -23.41
N THR A 133 -8.13 -9.60 -22.49
CA THR A 133 -8.07 -9.06 -21.13
C THR A 133 -8.16 -7.52 -21.03
N PRO A 134 -7.38 -6.72 -21.77
CA PRO A 134 -7.51 -5.26 -21.71
C PRO A 134 -8.90 -4.77 -22.15
N PHE A 135 -9.56 -5.47 -23.07
CA PHE A 135 -10.91 -5.12 -23.50
C PHE A 135 -11.96 -5.48 -22.45
N THR A 136 -11.86 -6.65 -21.82
CA THR A 136 -12.75 -7.03 -20.72
C THR A 136 -12.57 -6.11 -19.52
N MET A 137 -11.36 -5.64 -19.25
CA MET A 137 -11.06 -4.59 -18.26
C MET A 137 -11.75 -3.25 -18.58
N ILE A 138 -11.70 -2.79 -19.84
CA ILE A 138 -12.39 -1.56 -20.27
C ILE A 138 -13.90 -1.71 -20.14
N VAL A 139 -14.45 -2.85 -20.56
CA VAL A 139 -15.88 -3.17 -20.46
C VAL A 139 -16.33 -3.23 -19.00
N MET A 140 -15.56 -3.88 -18.13
CA MET A 140 -15.76 -3.86 -16.68
C MET A 140 -15.72 -2.42 -16.14
N GLY A 141 -14.76 -1.59 -16.55
CA GLY A 141 -14.71 -0.19 -16.14
C GLY A 141 -15.93 0.65 -16.56
N ARG A 142 -16.66 0.23 -17.60
CA ARG A 142 -17.92 0.85 -18.04
C ARG A 142 -19.17 0.28 -17.39
N LEU A 143 -19.21 -1.04 -17.13
CA LEU A 143 -20.36 -1.77 -16.60
C LEU A 143 -20.36 -1.89 -15.08
N ALA A 144 -19.19 -2.03 -14.47
CA ALA A 144 -19.07 -1.89 -13.03
C ALA A 144 -19.56 -0.49 -12.68
N PRO A 145 -20.36 -0.32 -11.61
CA PRO A 145 -20.66 1.00 -11.10
C PRO A 145 -19.31 1.68 -10.90
N ARG A 146 -19.03 2.71 -11.72
CA ARG A 146 -17.80 3.51 -11.72
C ARG A 146 -17.31 3.53 -10.30
N ARG A 147 -16.20 2.83 -10.01
CA ARG A 147 -15.54 2.76 -8.70
C ARG A 147 -15.82 4.07 -8.02
N ARG A 148 -16.81 4.09 -7.10
CA ARG A 148 -17.61 5.27 -6.72
C ARG A 148 -16.86 6.51 -7.16
N GLN A 149 -17.07 6.99 -8.39
CA GLN A 149 -16.46 8.25 -8.82
C GLN A 149 -17.24 9.22 -7.97
N LEU A 150 -16.69 9.47 -6.79
CA LEU A 150 -17.35 10.22 -5.75
C LEU A 150 -17.72 11.53 -6.43
N SER A 151 -19.03 11.75 -6.59
CA SER A 151 -19.50 12.90 -7.34
C SER A 151 -18.87 14.12 -6.69
N LEU A 152 -18.01 14.82 -7.43
CA LEU A 152 -17.42 16.09 -6.99
C LEU A 152 -18.47 17.22 -7.02
N GLU A 153 -19.71 16.91 -7.36
CA GLU A 153 -20.84 17.83 -7.29
C GLU A 153 -21.01 18.32 -5.85
N GLY A 154 -20.84 19.63 -5.66
CA GLY A 154 -20.80 20.30 -4.35
C GLY A 154 -19.42 20.31 -3.67
N ILE A 155 -18.40 19.66 -4.23
CA ILE A 155 -17.07 19.59 -3.63
C ILE A 155 -16.12 20.54 -4.33
N GLU A 156 -15.71 21.58 -3.60
CA GLU A 156 -14.77 22.58 -4.09
C GLU A 156 -13.33 22.05 -4.11
N ARG A 157 -12.57 22.49 -5.11
CA ARG A 157 -11.11 22.33 -5.15
C ARG A 157 -10.46 23.56 -4.54
N PRO A 158 -9.26 23.43 -3.96
CA PRO A 158 -8.56 24.61 -3.47
C PRO A 158 -8.24 25.55 -4.64
N ASP A 159 -8.46 26.84 -4.44
CA ASP A 159 -8.13 27.89 -5.41
C ASP A 159 -7.62 29.12 -4.65
N GLY A 160 -6.30 29.35 -4.69
CA GLY A 160 -5.66 30.52 -4.11
C GLY A 160 -5.89 30.73 -2.61
N LEU A 161 -5.91 29.66 -1.80
CA LEU A 161 -6.14 29.79 -0.37
C LEU A 161 -4.95 30.45 0.35
N THR A 162 -5.21 31.26 1.37
CA THR A 162 -4.17 32.03 2.11
C THR A 162 -4.16 31.72 3.61
N GLY A 163 -4.48 30.48 3.99
CA GLY A 163 -4.49 30.06 5.39
C GLY A 163 -3.08 30.07 5.98
N SER A 164 -2.92 30.56 7.21
CA SER A 164 -1.64 30.50 7.95
C SER A 164 -1.21 29.06 8.23
N ILE A 165 -2.15 28.12 8.23
CA ILE A 165 -1.91 26.70 8.47
C ILE A 165 -2.61 25.87 7.39
N LEU A 166 -1.89 24.94 6.78
CA LEU A 166 -2.45 23.96 5.85
C LEU A 166 -2.50 22.57 6.50
N VAL A 167 -3.67 21.96 6.54
CA VAL A 167 -3.85 20.56 6.98
C VAL A 167 -4.08 19.67 5.77
N ILE A 168 -3.26 18.64 5.64
CA ILE A 168 -3.30 17.66 4.56
C ILE A 168 -3.75 16.32 5.13
N GLY A 169 -4.97 15.91 4.82
CA GLY A 169 -5.65 14.75 5.40
C GLY A 169 -6.51 15.15 6.61
N PHE A 170 -7.82 15.10 6.41
CA PHE A 170 -8.87 15.39 7.39
C PHE A 170 -9.60 14.13 7.89
N GLY A 171 -8.83 13.05 8.01
CA GLY A 171 -9.21 11.86 8.77
C GLY A 171 -9.26 12.12 10.28
N ARG A 172 -9.41 11.04 11.06
CA ARG A 172 -9.47 11.08 12.53
C ARG A 172 -8.35 11.92 13.17
N PHE A 173 -7.12 11.78 12.67
CA PHE A 173 -5.98 12.53 13.20
C PHE A 173 -6.06 14.02 12.87
N GLY A 174 -6.30 14.38 11.60
CA GLY A 174 -6.40 15.78 11.15
C GLY A 174 -7.56 16.54 11.77
N GLN A 175 -8.69 15.86 12.02
CA GLN A 175 -9.84 16.43 12.72
C GLN A 175 -9.48 16.85 14.14
N ILE A 176 -8.81 15.99 14.90
CA ILE A 176 -8.46 16.27 16.30
C ILE A 176 -7.27 17.24 16.39
N SER A 177 -6.24 17.08 15.54
CA SER A 177 -5.05 17.92 15.57
C SER A 177 -5.33 19.37 15.14
N SER A 178 -6.38 19.61 14.36
CA SER A 178 -6.80 20.96 13.95
C SER A 178 -7.62 21.70 15.03
N GLN A 179 -8.28 21.01 15.96
CA GLN A 179 -9.16 21.66 16.96
C GLN A 179 -8.46 22.72 17.82
N PRO A 180 -7.26 22.47 18.39
CA PRO A 180 -6.58 23.50 19.19
C PRO A 180 -6.26 24.76 18.38
N LEU A 181 -5.96 24.60 17.09
CA LEU A 181 -5.63 25.69 16.19
C LEU A 181 -6.88 26.51 15.82
N ILE A 182 -8.00 25.83 15.57
CA ILE A 182 -9.31 26.46 15.34
C ILE A 182 -9.75 27.22 16.60
N ALA A 183 -9.65 26.59 17.77
CA ALA A 183 -10.03 27.18 19.05
C ALA A 183 -9.22 28.45 19.38
N LYS A 184 -7.97 28.53 18.90
CA LYS A 184 -7.11 29.71 19.03
C LYS A 184 -7.42 30.81 18.00
N GLY A 185 -8.24 30.52 16.98
CA GLY A 185 -8.63 31.46 15.93
C GLY A 185 -7.66 31.55 14.75
N HIS A 186 -6.81 30.54 14.54
CA HIS A 186 -5.93 30.51 13.37
C HIS A 186 -6.72 30.28 12.07
N LYS A 187 -6.26 30.89 10.98
CA LYS A 187 -6.81 30.64 9.64
C LYS A 187 -6.24 29.34 9.09
N ILE A 188 -7.11 28.37 8.84
CA ILE A 188 -6.72 27.03 8.44
C ILE A 188 -7.32 26.69 7.07
N SER A 189 -6.48 26.21 6.17
CA SER A 189 -6.88 25.56 4.92
C SER A 189 -6.78 24.04 5.12
N ILE A 190 -7.77 23.28 4.65
CA ILE A 190 -7.81 21.83 4.84
C ILE A 190 -8.05 21.17 3.49
N ILE A 191 -7.21 20.19 3.13
CA ILE A 191 -7.40 19.35 1.95
C ILE A 191 -7.54 17.87 2.33
N ASP A 192 -8.41 17.15 1.63
CA ASP A 192 -8.56 15.70 1.73
C ASP A 192 -8.87 15.11 0.33
N ASN A 193 -8.55 13.85 0.10
CA ASN A 193 -8.89 13.13 -1.13
C ASN A 193 -10.12 12.20 -0.96
N ASP A 194 -10.59 12.00 0.27
CA ASP A 194 -11.83 11.30 0.60
C ASP A 194 -13.00 12.28 0.64
N THR A 195 -13.84 12.20 -0.38
CA THR A 195 -15.03 13.06 -0.49
C THR A 195 -16.12 12.75 0.53
N ASP A 196 -16.22 11.50 1.00
CA ASP A 196 -17.23 11.14 2.01
C ASP A 196 -16.88 11.89 3.32
N MET A 197 -15.58 11.98 3.63
CA MET A 197 -15.07 12.78 4.74
C MET A 197 -15.29 14.29 4.54
N ILE A 198 -15.08 14.80 3.33
CA ILE A 198 -15.35 16.22 3.01
C ILE A 198 -16.82 16.59 3.26
N ARG A 199 -17.74 15.76 2.75
CA ARG A 199 -19.19 15.99 2.92
C ARG A 199 -19.61 15.90 4.39
N ALA A 200 -19.05 14.94 5.12
CA ALA A 200 -19.29 14.84 6.56
C ALA A 200 -18.78 16.09 7.29
N ALA A 201 -17.58 16.58 6.95
CA ALA A 201 -16.99 17.76 7.56
C ALA A 201 -17.84 19.02 7.35
N GLU A 202 -18.43 19.22 6.17
CA GLU A 202 -19.33 20.36 5.91
C GLU A 202 -20.56 20.37 6.82
N GLN A 203 -21.10 19.19 7.18
CA GLN A 203 -22.22 19.10 8.13
C GLN A 203 -21.85 19.56 9.55
N PHE A 204 -20.57 19.48 9.91
CA PHE A 204 -20.02 19.98 11.17
C PHE A 204 -19.45 21.40 11.07
N GLY A 205 -19.75 22.12 9.99
CA GLY A 205 -19.32 23.51 9.78
C GLY A 205 -17.85 23.67 9.38
N MET A 206 -17.19 22.58 8.99
CA MET A 206 -15.78 22.59 8.56
C MET A 206 -15.71 22.64 7.04
N LYS A 207 -15.06 23.67 6.49
CA LYS A 207 -14.79 23.72 5.04
C LYS A 207 -13.53 22.90 4.73
N VAL A 208 -13.69 21.86 3.93
CA VAL A 208 -12.61 20.99 3.46
C VAL A 208 -12.63 20.95 1.94
N TYR A 209 -11.47 21.14 1.32
CA TYR A 209 -11.33 21.14 -0.12
C TYR A 209 -10.84 19.78 -0.62
N TYR A 210 -11.28 19.38 -1.80
CA TYR A 210 -10.79 18.17 -2.43
C TYR A 210 -9.40 18.38 -3.03
N GLY A 211 -8.44 17.60 -2.58
CA GLY A 211 -7.06 17.69 -3.06
C GLY A 211 -6.21 16.48 -2.68
N ASP A 212 -5.49 15.94 -3.67
CA ASP A 212 -4.41 14.98 -3.42
C ASP A 212 -3.13 15.75 -3.05
N GLY A 213 -2.77 15.70 -1.78
CA GLY A 213 -1.57 16.36 -1.25
C GLY A 213 -0.26 15.87 -1.87
N THR A 214 -0.25 14.72 -2.55
CA THR A 214 0.94 14.21 -3.23
C THR A 214 1.22 14.91 -4.56
N ARG A 215 0.37 15.86 -4.96
CA ARG A 215 0.52 16.66 -6.19
C ARG A 215 0.87 18.11 -5.87
N LEU A 216 1.94 18.60 -6.48
CA LEU A 216 2.46 19.95 -6.24
C LEU A 216 1.50 21.07 -6.66
N ASP A 217 0.78 20.90 -7.76
CA ASP A 217 -0.22 21.87 -8.23
C ASP A 217 -1.36 22.04 -7.22
N VAL A 218 -1.81 20.95 -6.60
CA VAL A 218 -2.82 20.97 -5.53
C VAL A 218 -2.27 21.67 -4.28
N LEU A 219 -1.03 21.38 -3.87
CA LEU A 219 -0.40 22.03 -2.71
C LEU A 219 -0.30 23.55 -2.90
N ARG A 220 0.09 24.01 -4.10
CA ARG A 220 0.15 25.44 -4.44
C ARG A 220 -1.23 26.08 -4.36
N ALA A 221 -2.25 25.45 -4.95
CA ALA A 221 -3.61 25.95 -4.91
C ALA A 221 -4.20 25.97 -3.49
N ALA A 222 -3.76 25.04 -2.64
CA ALA A 222 -4.15 24.96 -1.23
C ALA A 222 -3.45 25.99 -0.31
N GLY A 223 -2.57 26.82 -0.85
CA GLY A 223 -1.88 27.86 -0.09
C GLY A 223 -0.61 27.39 0.62
N ALA A 224 -0.01 26.27 0.18
CA ALA A 224 1.21 25.75 0.82
C ALA A 224 2.38 26.75 0.80
N ALA A 225 2.43 27.65 -0.19
CA ALA A 225 3.47 28.67 -0.29
C ALA A 225 3.36 29.77 0.79
N ASP A 226 2.14 30.09 1.22
CA ASP A 226 1.87 31.15 2.20
C ASP A 226 1.66 30.59 3.61
N ALA A 227 1.57 29.26 3.75
CA ALA A 227 1.37 28.59 5.03
C ALA A 227 2.63 28.68 5.89
N GLU A 228 2.49 29.14 7.14
CA GLU A 228 3.56 29.12 8.14
C GLU A 228 3.83 27.69 8.64
N ILE A 229 2.75 26.91 8.79
CA ILE A 229 2.80 25.51 9.24
C ILE A 229 1.97 24.63 8.30
N ILE A 230 2.56 23.50 7.90
CA ILE A 230 1.90 22.46 7.12
C ILE A 230 1.83 21.18 7.98
N LEU A 231 0.61 20.77 8.29
CA LEU A 231 0.28 19.56 9.03
C LEU A 231 -0.03 18.43 8.05
N ILE A 232 0.83 17.43 7.97
CA ILE A 232 0.64 16.22 7.17
C ILE A 232 0.02 15.14 8.07
N CYS A 233 -1.28 14.91 7.90
CA CYS A 233 -2.11 14.07 8.75
C CYS A 233 -2.64 12.80 8.05
N VAL A 234 -2.17 12.52 6.83
CA VAL A 234 -2.49 11.29 6.09
C VAL A 234 -2.01 10.03 6.83
N ASP A 235 -2.70 8.92 6.65
CA ASP A 235 -2.42 7.64 7.31
C ASP A 235 -1.44 6.74 6.56
N HIS A 236 -1.40 6.83 5.22
CA HIS A 236 -0.46 6.08 4.40
C HIS A 236 0.97 6.61 4.52
N LYS A 237 1.89 5.74 4.96
CA LYS A 237 3.32 6.05 5.14
C LYS A 237 3.94 6.67 3.88
N GLU A 238 3.78 6.01 2.74
CA GLU A 238 4.43 6.40 1.48
C GLU A 238 3.92 7.77 1.00
N ALA A 239 2.62 8.02 1.19
CA ALA A 239 2.02 9.30 0.89
C ALA A 239 2.56 10.40 1.81
N ALA A 240 2.61 10.16 3.13
CA ALA A 240 3.16 11.13 4.09
C ALA A 240 4.61 11.49 3.78
N THR A 241 5.49 10.50 3.54
CA THR A 241 6.88 10.70 3.13
C THR A 241 6.96 11.53 1.84
N ARG A 242 6.15 11.18 0.82
CA ARG A 242 6.15 11.89 -0.47
C ARG A 242 5.72 13.35 -0.32
N ILE A 243 4.66 13.61 0.44
CA ILE A 243 4.17 14.97 0.70
C ILE A 243 5.23 15.76 1.47
N ALA A 244 5.82 15.18 2.51
CA ALA A 244 6.87 15.82 3.30
C ALA A 244 8.06 16.21 2.42
N GLY A 245 8.52 15.30 1.55
CA GLY A 245 9.59 15.58 0.60
C GLY A 245 9.27 16.74 -0.34
N LEU A 246 8.08 16.73 -0.96
CA LEU A 246 7.62 17.81 -1.84
C LEU A 246 7.55 19.16 -1.12
N VAL A 247 7.01 19.17 0.09
CA VAL A 247 6.85 20.40 0.87
C VAL A 247 8.21 20.95 1.28
N LYS A 248 9.13 20.10 1.76
CA LYS A 248 10.48 20.56 2.13
C LYS A 248 11.30 21.05 0.93
N SER A 249 11.07 20.51 -0.27
CA SER A 249 11.77 20.97 -1.48
C SER A 249 11.19 22.26 -2.05
N GLU A 250 9.86 22.38 -2.13
CA GLU A 250 9.19 23.47 -2.86
C GLU A 250 8.78 24.64 -1.96
N PHE A 251 8.57 24.38 -0.66
CA PHE A 251 8.13 25.38 0.33
C PHE A 251 9.06 25.38 1.56
N PRO A 252 10.35 25.73 1.38
CA PRO A 252 11.36 25.59 2.45
C PRO A 252 11.14 26.50 3.67
N VAL A 253 10.32 27.55 3.52
CA VAL A 253 9.99 28.50 4.59
C VAL A 253 8.97 27.91 5.57
N SER A 254 8.05 27.08 5.08
CA SER A 254 6.98 26.49 5.88
C SER A 254 7.51 25.43 6.83
N LYS A 255 7.02 25.44 8.06
CA LYS A 255 7.30 24.40 9.06
C LYS A 255 6.47 23.17 8.78
N VAL A 256 7.12 21.99 8.72
CA VAL A 256 6.45 20.74 8.33
C VAL A 256 6.30 19.81 9.52
N PHE A 257 5.05 19.53 9.88
CA PHE A 257 4.65 18.73 11.03
C PHE A 257 3.96 17.47 10.52
N VAL A 258 4.48 16.29 10.84
CA VAL A 258 4.05 15.04 10.20
C VAL A 258 3.57 14.01 11.20
N ARG A 259 2.41 13.41 10.93
CA ARG A 259 1.95 12.18 11.56
C ARG A 259 2.83 11.02 11.08
N ALA A 260 3.61 10.45 11.99
CA ALA A 260 4.35 9.22 11.74
C ALA A 260 3.46 8.01 12.08
N PHE A 261 3.43 7.03 11.17
CA PHE A 261 2.72 5.77 11.36
C PHE A 261 3.35 4.95 12.49
N ASP A 262 4.68 4.80 12.45
CA ASP A 262 5.44 4.01 13.42
C ASP A 262 6.84 4.59 13.68
N ARG A 263 7.66 3.83 14.41
CA ARG A 263 9.05 4.18 14.74
C ARG A 263 9.95 4.30 13.51
N GLY A 264 9.82 3.39 12.54
CA GLY A 264 10.67 3.39 11.35
C GLY A 264 10.35 4.59 10.46
N HIS A 265 9.06 4.87 10.27
CA HIS A 265 8.57 6.03 9.54
C HIS A 265 8.99 7.35 10.22
N ALA A 266 8.93 7.44 11.55
CA ALA A 266 9.44 8.60 12.28
C ALA A 266 10.93 8.90 11.99
N ILE A 267 11.78 7.86 11.93
CA ILE A 267 13.21 8.01 11.59
C ILE A 267 13.37 8.48 10.14
N GLU A 268 12.59 7.93 9.21
CA GLU A 268 12.59 8.32 7.80
C GLU A 268 12.22 9.80 7.63
N LEU A 269 11.20 10.28 8.33
CA LEU A 269 10.77 11.67 8.30
C LEU A 269 11.84 12.62 8.86
N VAL A 270 12.53 12.23 9.95
CA VAL A 270 13.66 13.03 10.47
C VAL A 270 14.77 13.18 9.43
N LYS A 271 15.06 12.14 8.65
CA LYS A 271 16.05 12.21 7.55
C LYS A 271 15.63 13.16 6.42
N LEU A 272 14.33 13.40 6.25
CA LEU A 272 13.78 14.41 5.34
C LEU A 272 13.83 15.84 5.92
N ASN A 273 14.39 16.03 7.12
CA ASN A 273 14.46 17.31 7.81
C ASN A 273 13.08 17.95 8.06
N VAL A 274 12.07 17.12 8.37
CA VAL A 274 10.78 17.66 8.86
C VAL A 274 10.99 18.33 10.21
N ASP A 275 10.26 19.42 10.46
CA ASP A 275 10.43 20.24 11.65
C ASP A 275 9.87 19.57 12.91
N PHE A 276 8.82 18.75 12.75
CA PHE A 276 8.25 17.96 13.84
C PHE A 276 7.60 16.68 13.30
N GLN A 277 7.71 15.59 14.07
CA GLN A 277 6.95 14.37 13.82
C GLN A 277 6.41 13.79 15.11
N ILE A 278 5.24 13.15 15.03
CA ILE A 278 4.64 12.44 16.15
C ILE A 278 4.10 11.09 15.70
N ARG A 279 4.45 10.02 16.43
CA ARG A 279 3.89 8.69 16.19
C ARG A 279 2.45 8.63 16.64
N GLU A 280 1.58 8.21 15.73
CA GLU A 280 0.13 8.37 15.88
C GLU A 280 -0.49 7.68 17.10
N LEU A 281 0.04 6.51 17.51
CA LEU A 281 -0.49 5.73 18.63
C LEU A 281 0.27 5.93 19.94
N PHE A 282 1.43 6.60 19.92
CA PHE A 282 2.38 6.55 21.04
C PHE A 282 1.80 7.14 22.33
N GLU A 283 1.28 8.37 22.27
CA GLU A 283 0.74 9.04 23.46
C GLU A 283 -0.56 8.38 23.95
N SER A 284 -1.42 7.91 23.05
CA SER A 284 -2.63 7.17 23.42
C SER A 284 -2.31 5.83 24.09
N ALA A 285 -1.26 5.13 23.65
CA ALA A 285 -0.81 3.89 24.29
C ALA A 285 -0.24 4.15 25.69
N LEU A 286 0.52 5.23 25.88
CA LEU A 286 0.99 5.64 27.21
C LEU A 286 -0.18 5.98 28.15
N ALA A 287 -1.18 6.71 27.65
CA ALA A 287 -2.38 7.03 28.45
C ALA A 287 -3.16 5.77 28.87
N LEU A 288 -3.26 4.77 27.99
CA LEU A 288 -3.88 3.48 28.34
C LEU A 288 -3.07 2.75 29.43
N GLY A 289 -1.74 2.72 29.29
CA GLY A 289 -0.85 2.15 30.32
C GLY A 289 -0.98 2.87 31.66
N ALA A 290 -1.07 4.19 31.65
CA ALA A 290 -1.27 5.01 32.85
C ALA A 290 -2.58 4.63 33.57
N ARG A 291 -3.68 4.47 32.81
CA ARG A 291 -4.97 4.05 33.38
C ARG A 291 -4.91 2.64 33.98
N ALA A 292 -4.17 1.73 33.34
CA ALA A 292 -3.97 0.38 33.85
C ALA A 292 -3.18 0.36 35.16
N LEU A 293 -2.10 1.14 35.27
CA LEU A 293 -1.32 1.28 36.50
C LEU A 293 -2.18 1.81 37.66
N ALA A 294 -2.96 2.85 37.41
CA ALA A 294 -3.87 3.41 38.40
C ALA A 294 -4.90 2.38 38.90
N GLU A 295 -5.43 1.53 38.01
CA GLU A 295 -6.38 0.47 38.39
C GLU A 295 -5.71 -0.67 39.19
N MET A 296 -4.41 -0.89 38.97
CA MET A 296 -3.61 -1.86 39.72
C MET A 296 -3.16 -1.35 41.11
N GLY A 297 -3.55 -0.12 41.48
CA GLY A 297 -3.34 0.44 42.81
C GLY A 297 -2.17 1.42 42.93
N SER A 298 -1.50 1.77 41.84
CA SER A 298 -0.49 2.85 41.84
C SER A 298 -1.14 4.21 42.08
N ASP A 299 -0.47 5.07 42.85
CA ASP A 299 -0.92 6.44 43.06
C ASP A 299 -0.60 7.34 41.85
N ALA A 300 -1.20 8.54 41.83
CA ALA A 300 -1.05 9.45 40.68
C ALA A 300 0.40 9.89 40.44
N ALA A 301 1.20 10.09 41.51
CA ALA A 301 2.59 10.50 41.38
C ALA A 301 3.44 9.37 40.82
N GLU A 302 3.24 8.14 41.30
CA GLU A 302 3.91 6.95 40.80
C GLU A 302 3.58 6.71 39.32
N VAL A 303 2.30 6.86 38.92
CA VAL A 303 1.89 6.72 37.51
C VAL A 303 2.58 7.74 36.63
N ASP A 304 2.61 9.01 37.03
CA ASP A 304 3.25 10.08 36.27
C ASP A 304 4.76 9.85 36.13
N ASP A 305 5.42 9.42 37.21
CA ASP A 305 6.85 9.10 37.22
C ASP A 305 7.18 7.91 36.28
N LEU A 306 6.40 6.83 36.34
CA LEU A 306 6.59 5.65 35.50
C LEU A 306 6.38 5.97 34.02
N ILE A 307 5.30 6.67 33.67
CA ILE A 307 5.02 7.07 32.29
C ILE A 307 6.07 8.06 31.78
N GLY A 308 6.49 9.02 32.63
CA GLY A 308 7.58 9.94 32.34
C GLY A 308 8.88 9.20 32.03
N ALA A 309 9.23 8.20 32.83
CA ALA A 309 10.43 7.39 32.64
C ALA A 309 10.37 6.54 31.35
N VAL A 310 9.21 5.98 30.99
CA VAL A 310 9.03 5.26 29.72
C VAL A 310 9.16 6.22 28.53
N ARG A 311 8.56 7.41 28.62
CA ARG A 311 8.64 8.44 27.57
C ARG A 311 10.09 8.88 27.35
N GLU A 312 10.84 9.11 28.43
CA GLU A 312 12.24 9.52 28.35
C GLU A 312 13.15 8.42 27.77
N ARG A 313 12.98 7.15 28.18
CA ARG A 313 13.69 6.01 27.58
C ARG A 313 13.41 5.90 26.09
N ASP A 314 12.15 6.03 25.70
CA ASP A 314 11.76 5.98 24.28
C ASP A 314 12.42 7.11 23.47
N ARG A 315 12.48 8.33 24.03
CA ARG A 315 13.13 9.51 23.42
C ARG A 315 14.64 9.30 23.25
N GLN A 316 15.32 8.85 24.29
CA GLN A 316 16.76 8.54 24.24
C GLN A 316 17.04 7.45 23.20
N ARG A 317 16.21 6.41 23.17
CA ARG A 317 16.31 5.34 22.18
C ARG A 317 16.05 5.86 20.76
N PHE A 318 15.10 6.77 20.57
CA PHE A 318 14.83 7.36 19.26
C PHE A 318 16.04 8.14 18.75
N ALA A 319 16.66 8.95 19.61
CA ALA A 319 17.88 9.68 19.29
C ALA A 319 19.02 8.74 18.88
N ALA A 320 19.23 7.64 19.61
CA ALA A 320 20.23 6.62 19.25
C ALA A 320 19.92 5.97 17.89
N GLN A 321 18.65 5.70 17.59
CA GLN A 321 18.22 5.02 16.35
C GLN A 321 18.31 5.91 15.10
N ILE A 322 18.26 7.23 15.25
CA ILE A 322 18.48 8.17 14.13
C ILE A 322 19.89 7.98 13.56
N VAL A 323 20.89 7.75 14.43
CA VAL A 323 22.30 7.61 14.03
C VAL A 323 22.70 6.14 13.82
N GLY A 324 22.37 5.27 14.78
CA GLY A 324 22.82 3.86 14.81
C GLY A 324 21.86 2.85 14.17
N GLY A 325 20.80 3.33 13.51
CA GLY A 325 19.79 2.47 12.89
C GLY A 325 18.81 1.83 13.90
N ILE A 326 17.87 1.03 13.40
CA ILE A 326 16.71 0.56 14.18
C ILE A 326 17.07 -0.30 15.39
N SER A 327 18.24 -0.93 15.37
CA SER A 327 18.73 -1.79 16.45
C SER A 327 19.46 -1.04 17.57
N ALA A 328 19.72 0.26 17.42
CA ALA A 328 20.38 1.04 18.46
C ALA A 328 19.46 1.27 19.68
N GLY A 329 20.05 1.40 20.87
CA GLY A 329 19.34 1.65 22.13
C GLY A 329 18.42 0.50 22.56
N ARG A 330 18.79 -0.76 22.27
CA ARG A 330 18.02 -1.95 22.69
C ARG A 330 17.98 -2.13 24.21
N ASP A 331 19.05 -1.73 24.89
CA ASP A 331 19.19 -1.68 26.35
C ASP A 331 18.19 -0.75 27.03
N LEU A 332 17.65 0.25 26.31
CA LEU A 332 16.63 1.17 26.82
C LEU A 332 15.20 0.60 26.73
N LEU A 333 15.02 -0.57 26.11
CA LEU A 333 13.72 -1.23 26.01
C LEU A 333 13.48 -2.10 27.25
N LEU A 334 12.38 -1.84 27.96
CA LEU A 334 11.91 -2.71 29.03
C LEU A 334 11.44 -4.03 28.42
N SER A 335 11.97 -5.14 28.90
CA SER A 335 11.71 -6.49 28.41
C SER A 335 11.22 -7.37 29.55
N ASN A 336 10.10 -8.06 29.34
CA ASN A 336 9.59 -9.08 30.26
C ASN A 336 10.19 -10.48 29.99
N ALA A 337 11.06 -10.62 28.98
CA ALA A 337 11.61 -11.92 28.60
C ALA A 337 12.49 -12.52 29.69
N GLU A 338 13.19 -11.70 30.47
CA GLU A 338 14.01 -12.17 31.59
C GLU A 338 13.17 -12.67 32.76
N ASP A 339 12.06 -11.99 33.07
CA ASP A 339 11.14 -12.39 34.13
C ASP A 339 10.38 -13.66 33.73
N GLN A 340 9.88 -13.73 32.49
CA GLN A 340 9.24 -14.95 31.98
C GLN A 340 10.19 -16.14 31.93
N ALA A 341 11.46 -15.93 31.56
CA ALA A 341 12.47 -16.97 31.55
C ALA A 341 12.78 -17.52 32.95
N ARG A 342 12.78 -16.64 33.98
CA ARG A 342 12.90 -17.06 35.38
C ARG A 342 11.70 -17.89 35.83
N GLU A 343 10.50 -17.51 35.43
CA GLU A 343 9.26 -18.21 35.80
C GLU A 343 9.08 -19.57 35.09
N SER A 344 9.51 -19.69 33.84
CA SER A 344 9.38 -20.91 33.03
C SER A 344 10.56 -21.89 33.18
N GLY A 345 11.63 -21.51 33.87
CA GLY A 345 12.86 -22.30 34.00
C GLY A 345 13.64 -22.45 32.68
N THR A 346 13.34 -21.63 31.68
CA THR A 346 14.07 -21.61 30.40
C THR A 346 15.09 -20.49 30.42
N VAL A 347 16.31 -20.74 29.95
CA VAL A 347 17.32 -19.67 29.82
C VAL A 347 16.75 -18.59 28.88
N PRO A 348 16.72 -17.30 29.29
CA PRO A 348 16.29 -16.24 28.37
C PRO A 348 17.24 -16.29 27.18
N ALA A 349 16.70 -16.28 25.95
CA ALA A 349 17.53 -16.21 24.76
C ALA A 349 18.41 -14.95 24.87
N HIS A 350 19.69 -15.12 25.21
CA HIS A 350 20.63 -14.02 25.23
C HIS A 350 20.67 -13.43 23.82
N PRO A 351 20.34 -12.14 23.64
CA PRO A 351 20.35 -11.54 22.32
C PRO A 351 21.80 -11.15 21.99
N GLY A 352 22.61 -12.14 21.60
CA GLY A 352 24.04 -11.98 21.36
C GLY A 352 24.71 -13.06 20.50
N THR A 353 23.96 -13.98 19.88
CA THR A 353 24.47 -14.89 18.84
C THR A 353 23.66 -14.72 17.57
#